data_AF-A0AAX2AHJ5-F1
#
_entry.id   AF-A0AAX2AHJ5-F1
#
_cell.length_a   1.000
_cell.length_b   1.000
_cell.length_c   1.000
_cell.angle_alpha   90.00
_cell.angle_beta   90.00
_cell.angle_gamma   90.00
#
_symmetry.space_group_name_H-M   'P 1'
#
loop_
_entity.id
_entity.type
_entity.pdbx_description
1 polymer ?
#
loop_
_entity_poly.entity_id
_entity_poly.type
_entity_poly.pdbx_seq_one_letter_code
_entity_poly.pdbx_strand_id
1 'polypeptide(L)'
;MANEFRQTSITIPKDIYNNLETLLNSSTTYKNLSPLIARILKDFFDNANYLKEFLQLDENTMLISSKIYREIENISPVGLNSRVQKKQVKLKKIGNIDYVIIDEDNFKNVYLKVAVLIKNVKEMGLGMIEMNNRIHELENTVSELTETVALLKELIENKKN
;
A
#
# COMPACT_ATOMS: atom_id res chain seq x y z
N MET A 1 31.64 -6.50 -30.62
CA MET A 1 30.89 -6.99 -29.44
C MET A 1 29.52 -6.32 -29.50
N ALA A 2 28.45 -7.09 -29.66
CA ALA A 2 27.10 -6.53 -29.65
C ALA A 2 26.82 -6.04 -28.23
N ASN A 3 26.50 -4.75 -28.07
CA ASN A 3 25.86 -4.28 -26.85
C ASN A 3 24.52 -5.02 -26.77
N GLU A 4 24.45 -6.05 -25.93
CA GLU A 4 23.17 -6.60 -25.49
C GLU A 4 22.42 -5.44 -24.85
N PHE A 5 21.40 -4.92 -25.55
CA PHE A 5 20.45 -4.00 -24.96
C PHE A 5 19.72 -4.77 -23.86
N ARG A 6 20.24 -4.74 -22.64
CA ARG A 6 19.51 -5.19 -21.46
C ARG A 6 18.25 -4.35 -21.42
N GLN A 7 17.11 -4.98 -21.66
CA GLN A 7 15.83 -4.33 -21.58
C GLN A 7 15.59 -3.93 -20.12
N THR A 8 15.82 -2.66 -19.81
CA THR A 8 15.59 -2.12 -18.47
C THR A 8 14.11 -1.84 -18.33
N SER A 9 13.40 -2.67 -17.57
CA SER A 9 12.03 -2.38 -17.15
C SER A 9 12.07 -1.61 -15.83
N ILE A 10 11.34 -0.50 -15.76
CA ILE A 10 11.15 0.26 -14.52
C ILE A 10 9.69 0.15 -14.10
N THR A 11 9.46 -0.20 -12.83
CA THR A 11 8.13 -0.19 -12.24
C THR A 11 7.97 1.11 -11.46
N ILE A 12 6.93 1.88 -11.78
CA ILE A 12 6.69 3.20 -11.19
C ILE A 12 5.34 3.18 -10.46
N PRO A 13 5.24 3.72 -9.23
CA PRO A 13 3.97 3.94 -8.55
C PRO A 13 2.97 4.74 -9.40
N LYS A 14 1.67 4.40 -9.30
CA LYS A 14 0.62 4.98 -10.15
C LYS A 14 0.49 6.51 -9.99
N ASP A 15 0.68 7.02 -8.79
CA ASP A 15 0.69 8.46 -8.50
C ASP A 15 1.86 9.18 -9.20
N ILE A 16 3.06 8.60 -9.18
CA ILE A 16 4.21 9.13 -9.93
C ILE A 16 3.96 9.05 -11.43
N TYR A 17 3.37 7.96 -11.91
CA TYR A 17 2.99 7.82 -13.33
C TYR A 17 2.04 8.94 -13.77
N ASN A 18 0.98 9.21 -13.00
CA ASN A 18 0.03 10.28 -13.31
C ASN A 18 0.70 11.66 -13.35
N ASN A 19 1.64 11.92 -12.43
CA ASN A 19 2.41 13.16 -12.43
C ASN A 19 3.30 13.28 -13.68
N LEU A 20 3.94 12.18 -14.09
CA LEU A 20 4.75 12.14 -15.31
C LEU A 20 3.90 12.33 -16.58
N GLU A 21 2.70 11.75 -16.65
CA GLU A 21 1.76 11.99 -17.74
C GLU A 21 1.32 13.46 -17.80
N THR A 22 1.03 14.07 -16.64
CA THR A 22 0.66 15.48 -16.57
C THR A 22 1.80 16.37 -17.07
N LEU A 23 3.03 16.09 -16.65
CA LEU A 23 4.25 16.75 -17.14
C LEU A 23 4.43 16.57 -18.64
N LEU A 24 4.22 15.36 -19.17
CA LEU A 24 4.31 15.07 -20.59
C LEU A 24 3.28 15.89 -21.40
N ASN A 25 2.02 15.91 -20.95
CA ASN A 25 0.94 16.64 -21.61
C ASN A 25 1.15 18.16 -21.60
N SER A 26 1.88 18.68 -20.60
CA SER A 26 2.25 20.10 -20.50
C SER A 26 3.51 20.47 -21.30
N SER A 27 4.25 19.49 -21.82
CA SER A 27 5.52 19.71 -22.53
C SER A 27 5.34 19.70 -24.04
N THR A 28 5.92 20.70 -24.72
CA THR A 28 6.04 20.68 -26.19
C THR A 28 7.27 19.90 -26.66
N THR A 29 8.18 19.54 -25.74
CA THR A 29 9.50 18.97 -26.04
C THR A 29 9.47 17.45 -26.12
N TYR A 30 8.62 16.78 -25.33
CA TYR A 30 8.58 15.31 -25.26
C TYR A 30 7.23 14.79 -25.72
N LYS A 31 7.25 13.73 -26.55
CA LYS A 31 6.04 13.06 -27.04
C LYS A 31 5.72 11.75 -26.32
N ASN A 32 6.70 11.19 -25.61
CA ASN A 32 6.60 9.91 -24.91
C ASN A 32 7.21 10.02 -23.49
N LEU A 33 6.82 9.11 -22.59
CA LEU A 33 7.32 9.07 -21.21
C LEU A 33 8.80 8.69 -21.11
N SER A 34 9.31 7.75 -21.91
CA SER A 34 10.68 7.25 -21.75
C SER A 34 11.76 8.34 -21.92
N PRO A 35 11.72 9.22 -22.94
CA PRO A 35 12.67 10.34 -23.06
C PRO A 35 12.56 11.36 -21.92
N LEU A 36 11.35 11.60 -21.42
CA LEU A 36 11.11 12.48 -20.27
C LEU A 36 11.75 11.89 -19.01
N ILE A 37 11.51 10.61 -18.73
CA ILE A 37 12.09 9.89 -17.60
C ILE A 37 13.63 9.87 -17.69
N ALA A 38 14.18 9.55 -18.86
CA ALA A 38 15.63 9.54 -19.07
C ALA A 38 16.26 10.90 -18.79
N ARG A 39 15.60 11.99 -19.20
CA ARG A 39 16.06 13.34 -18.86
C ARG A 39 15.97 13.66 -17.38
N ILE A 40 14.84 13.36 -16.73
CA ILE A 40 14.69 13.59 -15.29
C ILE A 40 15.79 12.87 -14.51
N LEU A 41 16.07 11.61 -14.87
CA LEU A 41 17.16 10.85 -14.26
C LEU A 41 18.52 11.47 -14.54
N LYS A 42 18.76 11.94 -15.77
CA LYS A 42 20.00 12.64 -16.12
C LYS A 42 20.16 13.91 -15.29
N ASP A 43 19.17 14.78 -15.27
CA ASP A 43 19.19 16.05 -14.53
C ASP A 43 19.35 15.79 -13.01
N PHE A 44 18.80 14.69 -12.50
CA PHE A 44 18.96 14.26 -11.10
C PHE A 44 20.39 13.79 -10.80
N PHE A 45 20.98 12.94 -11.65
CA PHE A 45 22.33 12.40 -11.46
C PHE A 45 23.46 13.34 -11.90
N ASP A 46 23.17 14.38 -12.68
CA ASP A 46 24.11 15.46 -12.98
C ASP A 46 24.48 16.25 -11.71
N ASN A 47 23.73 16.09 -10.61
CA ASN A 47 24.18 16.50 -9.28
C ASN A 47 25.23 15.53 -8.72
N ALA A 48 26.49 15.99 -8.71
CA ALA A 48 27.65 15.20 -8.26
C ALA A 48 27.50 14.62 -6.84
N ASN A 49 26.74 15.28 -5.94
CA ASN A 49 26.51 14.78 -4.60
C ASN A 49 25.56 13.57 -4.60
N TYR A 50 24.46 13.63 -5.37
CA TYR A 50 23.51 12.51 -5.47
C TYR A 50 24.14 11.29 -6.15
N LEU A 51 24.87 11.50 -7.25
CA LEU A 51 25.54 10.42 -7.94
C LEU A 51 26.54 9.70 -7.02
N LYS A 52 27.34 10.46 -6.25
CA LYS A 52 28.29 9.88 -5.30
C LYS A 52 27.61 9.09 -4.19
N GLU A 53 26.46 9.56 -3.68
CA GLU A 53 25.70 8.84 -2.65
C GLU A 53 25.08 7.55 -3.17
N PHE A 54 24.61 7.53 -4.42
CA PHE A 54 24.06 6.33 -5.08
C PHE A 54 25.12 5.30 -5.47
N LEU A 55 26.30 5.74 -5.93
CA LEU A 55 27.42 4.84 -6.27
C LEU A 55 28.00 4.07 -5.07
N GLN A 56 27.65 4.47 -3.84
CA GLN A 56 28.04 3.77 -2.61
C GLN A 56 27.11 2.60 -2.26
N LEU A 57 26.03 2.41 -3.01
CA LEU A 57 25.04 1.35 -2.76
C LEU A 57 25.43 0.09 -3.53
N ASP A 58 25.25 -1.06 -2.89
CA ASP A 58 25.40 -2.35 -3.55
C ASP A 58 24.22 -2.63 -4.50
N GLU A 59 24.42 -3.48 -5.50
CA GLU A 59 23.41 -3.86 -6.49
C GLU A 59 22.16 -4.51 -5.85
N ASN A 60 22.31 -5.11 -4.67
CA ASN A 60 21.22 -5.73 -3.91
C ASN A 60 20.59 -4.78 -2.88
N THR A 61 21.07 -3.53 -2.80
CA THR A 61 20.56 -2.55 -1.83
C THR A 61 19.26 -1.93 -2.33
N MET A 62 18.16 -2.23 -1.65
CA MET A 62 16.89 -1.56 -1.92
C MET A 62 16.73 -0.32 -1.03
N LEU A 63 16.32 0.79 -1.63
CA LEU A 63 15.98 2.02 -0.93
C LEU A 63 14.48 2.23 -0.94
N ILE A 64 13.89 2.35 0.25
CA ILE A 64 12.49 2.77 0.41
C ILE A 64 12.47 4.09 1.15
N SER A 65 11.70 5.07 0.66
CA SER A 65 11.51 6.32 1.40
C SER A 65 11.03 6.01 2.83
N SER A 66 11.64 6.65 3.83
CA SER A 66 11.26 6.48 5.23
C SER A 66 9.76 6.71 5.47
N LYS A 67 9.12 7.60 4.70
CA LYS A 67 7.67 7.82 4.74
C LYS A 67 6.91 6.55 4.35
N ILE A 68 7.20 5.99 3.17
CA ILE A 68 6.55 4.78 2.65
C ILE A 68 6.82 3.59 3.59
N TYR A 69 8.05 3.43 4.07
CA TYR A 69 8.39 2.37 4.99
C TYR A 69 7.56 2.42 6.29
N ARG A 70 7.37 3.63 6.85
CA ARG A 70 6.52 3.81 8.04
C ARG A 70 5.06 3.48 7.78
N GLU A 71 4.55 3.83 6.60
CA GLU A 71 3.17 3.51 6.20
C GLU A 71 2.99 2.00 6.09
N ILE A 72 3.92 1.28 5.46
CA ILE A 72 3.87 -0.18 5.30
C ILE A 72 3.98 -0.90 6.65
N GLU A 73 4.92 -0.49 7.49
CA GLU A 73 5.14 -1.10 8.81
C GLU A 73 4.16 -0.61 9.88
N ASN A 74 3.28 0.34 9.54
CA ASN A 74 2.36 1.01 10.45
C ASN A 74 3.04 1.53 11.74
N ILE A 75 4.12 2.29 11.57
CA ILE A 75 4.89 2.84 12.69
C ILE A 75 4.98 4.37 12.63
N SER A 76 4.98 5.01 13.80
CA SER A 76 5.20 6.44 13.92
C SER A 76 6.66 6.84 13.62
N PRO A 77 6.95 8.13 13.39
CA PRO A 77 8.33 8.62 13.26
C PRO A 77 9.21 8.25 14.47
N VAL A 78 8.64 8.33 15.68
CA VAL A 78 9.31 7.92 16.93
C VAL A 78 9.60 6.41 16.91
N GLY A 79 8.66 5.60 16.44
CA GLY A 79 8.84 4.16 16.28
C GLY A 79 9.97 3.80 15.32
N LEU A 80 10.08 4.50 14.18
CA LEU A 80 11.19 4.33 13.24
C LEU A 80 12.53 4.65 13.91
N ASN A 81 12.63 5.79 14.60
CA ASN A 81 13.85 6.20 15.31
C ASN A 81 14.28 5.16 16.36
N SER A 82 13.33 4.58 17.09
CA SER A 82 13.62 3.51 18.05
C SER A 82 14.22 2.27 17.36
N ARG A 83 13.68 1.87 16.20
CA ARG A 83 14.21 0.74 15.41
C ARG A 83 15.62 1.01 14.86
N VAL A 84 15.89 2.25 14.46
CA VAL A 84 17.23 2.69 14.02
C VAL A 84 18.23 2.64 15.16
N GLN A 85 17.88 3.17 16.34
CA GLN A 85 18.73 3.10 17.54
C GLN A 85 19.04 1.66 17.96
N LYS A 86 18.06 0.76 17.83
CA LYS A 86 18.21 -0.69 18.06
C LYS A 86 18.94 -1.42 16.93
N LYS A 87 19.41 -0.72 15.89
CA LYS A 87 20.08 -1.27 14.70
C LYS A 87 19.24 -2.29 13.91
N GLN A 88 17.93 -2.26 14.06
CA GLN A 88 16.99 -3.11 13.32
C GLN A 88 16.74 -2.59 11.91
N VAL A 89 16.96 -1.29 11.69
CA VAL A 89 16.77 -0.61 10.42
C VAL A 89 17.92 0.36 10.21
N LYS A 90 18.42 0.47 8.97
CA LYS A 90 19.45 1.45 8.60
C LYS A 90 18.83 2.57 7.80
N LEU A 91 19.17 3.82 8.13
CA LEU A 91 18.79 4.99 7.35
C LEU A 91 19.96 5.48 6.51
N LYS A 92 19.66 5.91 5.29
CA LYS A 92 20.56 6.65 4.40
C LYS A 92 19.85 7.92 3.97
N LYS A 93 20.47 9.06 4.24
CA LYS A 93 20.00 10.33 3.71
C LYS A 93 20.57 10.51 2.31
N ILE A 94 19.69 10.82 1.35
CA ILE A 94 20.08 11.21 -0.01
C ILE A 94 19.43 12.56 -0.29
N GLY A 95 20.25 13.60 -0.35
CA GLY A 95 19.77 14.98 -0.34
C GLY A 95 18.94 15.32 0.90
N ASN A 96 17.68 15.69 0.68
CA ASN A 96 16.74 16.06 1.75
C ASN A 96 15.77 14.94 2.13
N ILE A 97 15.93 13.74 1.56
CA ILE A 97 15.01 12.62 1.77
C ILE A 97 15.76 11.52 2.54
N ASP A 98 15.14 11.06 3.62
CA ASP A 98 15.62 9.91 4.37
C ASP A 98 15.04 8.62 3.78
N TYR A 99 15.93 7.69 3.43
CA TYR A 99 15.62 6.37 2.94
C TYR A 99 15.97 5.32 3.99
N VAL A 100 15.14 4.29 4.06
CA VAL A 100 15.43 3.05 4.75
C VAL A 100 16.14 2.11 3.77
N ILE A 101 17.32 1.66 4.16
CA ILE A 101 18.03 0.57 3.47
C ILE A 101 17.37 -0.74 3.87
N ILE A 102 16.89 -1.46 2.88
CA ILE A 102 16.28 -2.77 3.01
C ILE A 102 17.20 -3.77 2.32
N ASP A 103 17.61 -4.79 3.07
CA ASP A 103 18.24 -5.98 2.52
C ASP A 103 17.17 -6.96 1.99
N GLU A 104 17.59 -7.94 1.20
CA GLU A 104 16.67 -8.90 0.56
C GLU A 104 15.78 -9.63 1.59
N ASP A 105 16.32 -9.93 2.77
CA ASP A 105 15.58 -10.61 3.84
C ASP A 105 14.52 -9.71 4.48
N ASN A 106 14.80 -8.43 4.69
CA ASN A 106 13.81 -7.47 5.16
C ASN A 106 12.73 -7.19 4.11
N PHE A 107 13.07 -7.20 2.81
CA PHE A 107 12.09 -7.08 1.74
C PHE A 107 11.11 -8.25 1.74
N LYS A 108 11.61 -9.48 1.85
CA LYS A 108 10.78 -10.70 1.97
C LYS A 108 9.87 -10.63 3.19
N ASN A 109 10.37 -10.13 4.33
CA ASN A 109 9.57 -9.94 5.54
C ASN A 109 8.46 -8.88 5.38
N VAL A 110 8.74 -7.78 4.70
CA VAL A 110 7.72 -6.76 4.38
C VAL A 110 6.63 -7.35 3.48
N TYR A 111 7.03 -8.10 2.44
CA TYR A 111 6.09 -8.76 1.54
C TYR A 111 5.24 -9.81 2.26
N LEU A 112 5.84 -10.62 3.13
CA LEU A 112 5.14 -11.59 4.00
C LEU A 112 4.11 -10.90 4.89
N LYS A 113 4.44 -9.77 5.51
CA LYS A 113 3.49 -9.01 6.33
C LYS A 113 2.34 -8.45 5.50
N VAL A 114 2.59 -7.95 4.30
CA VAL A 114 1.52 -7.51 3.38
C VAL A 114 0.63 -8.69 2.98
N ALA A 115 1.21 -9.85 2.66
CA ALA A 115 0.43 -11.05 2.34
C ALA A 115 -0.43 -11.52 3.52
N VAL A 116 0.10 -11.48 4.74
CA VAL A 116 -0.65 -11.77 5.97
C VAL A 116 -1.77 -10.75 6.19
N LEU A 117 -1.51 -9.46 5.98
CA LEU A 117 -2.54 -8.42 6.08
C LEU A 117 -3.66 -8.63 5.06
N ILE A 118 -3.34 -8.95 3.80
CA ILE A 118 -4.32 -9.28 2.77
C ILE A 118 -5.16 -10.50 3.18
N LYS A 119 -4.52 -11.54 3.73
CA LYS A 119 -5.21 -12.72 4.25
C LYS A 119 -6.18 -12.36 5.38
N ASN A 120 -5.73 -11.57 6.36
CA ASN A 120 -6.55 -11.16 7.50
C ASN A 120 -7.74 -10.28 7.06
N VAL A 121 -7.53 -9.36 6.11
CA VAL A 121 -8.61 -8.54 5.53
C VAL A 121 -9.63 -9.42 4.81
N LYS A 122 -9.17 -10.45 4.07
CA LYS A 122 -10.05 -11.40 3.39
C LYS A 122 -10.86 -12.23 4.39
N GLU A 123 -10.24 -12.70 5.47
CA GLU A 123 -10.90 -13.45 6.55
C GLU A 123 -11.92 -12.58 7.30
N MET A 124 -11.59 -11.32 7.60
CA MET A 124 -12.54 -10.36 8.16
C MET A 124 -13.72 -10.07 7.22
N GLY A 125 -13.46 -9.95 5.92
CA GLY A 125 -14.52 -9.79 4.91
C GLY A 125 -15.47 -10.98 4.88
N LEU A 126 -14.96 -12.21 4.98
CA LEU A 126 -15.78 -13.41 5.10
C LEU A 126 -16.60 -13.43 6.40
N GLY A 127 -16.00 -13.04 7.53
CA GLY A 127 -16.71 -12.92 8.80
C GLY A 127 -17.82 -11.86 8.79
N MET A 128 -17.63 -10.75 8.08
CA MET A 128 -18.68 -9.75 7.88
C MET A 128 -19.85 -10.29 7.05
N ILE A 129 -19.58 -11.08 6.01
CA ILE A 129 -20.64 -11.73 5.22
C ILE A 129 -21.46 -12.70 6.09
N GLU A 130 -20.79 -13.51 6.91
CA GLU A 130 -21.45 -14.46 7.81
C GLU A 130 -22.30 -13.75 8.88
N MET A 131 -21.79 -12.64 9.44
CA MET A 131 -22.54 -11.83 10.40
C MET A 131 -23.77 -11.18 9.76
N ASN A 132 -23.66 -10.71 8.52
CA ASN A 132 -24.78 -10.12 7.79
C ASN A 132 -25.87 -11.15 7.49
N ASN A 133 -25.48 -12.38 7.14
CA ASN A 133 -26.43 -13.49 6.95
C ASN A 133 -27.19 -13.80 8.26
N ARG A 134 -26.50 -13.83 9.41
CA ARG A 134 -27.14 -14.03 10.72
C ARG A 134 -28.07 -12.88 11.11
N ILE A 135 -27.73 -11.65 10.78
CA ILE A 135 -28.64 -10.51 10.97
C ILE A 135 -29.91 -10.71 10.15
N HIS A 136 -29.79 -11.14 8.90
CA HIS A 136 -30.94 -11.37 8.03
C HIS A 136 -31.84 -12.52 8.52
N GLU A 137 -31.26 -13.60 9.03
CA GLU A 137 -32.01 -14.69 9.69
C GLU A 137 -32.77 -14.21 10.93
N LEU A 138 -32.13 -13.35 11.74
CA LEU A 138 -32.76 -12.74 12.91
C LEU A 138 -33.88 -11.78 12.53
N GLU A 139 -33.73 -10.98 11.47
CA GLU A 139 -34.77 -10.10 10.94
C GLU A 139 -36.00 -10.90 10.50
N ASN A 140 -35.80 -12.02 9.80
CA ASN A 140 -36.89 -12.91 9.40
C ASN A 140 -37.60 -13.52 10.62
N THR A 141 -36.83 -13.99 11.61
CA THR A 141 -37.38 -14.54 12.85
C THR A 141 -38.21 -13.50 13.61
N VAL A 142 -37.73 -12.25 13.69
CA VAL A 142 -38.46 -11.14 14.32
C VAL A 142 -39.75 -10.82 13.57
N SER A 143 -39.75 -10.88 12.24
CA SER A 143 -40.96 -10.69 11.42
C SER A 143 -42.01 -11.74 11.74
N GLU A 144 -41.64 -13.03 11.72
CA GLU A 144 -42.54 -14.15 12.01
C GLU A 144 -43.13 -14.09 13.43
N LEU A 145 -42.31 -13.71 14.41
CA LEU A 145 -42.76 -13.48 15.79
C LEU A 145 -43.75 -12.33 15.88
N THR A 146 -43.52 -11.25 15.13
CA THR A 146 -44.40 -10.08 15.10
C THR A 146 -45.78 -10.44 14.53
N GLU A 147 -45.81 -11.20 13.43
CA GLU A 147 -47.05 -11.72 12.84
C GLU A 147 -47.79 -12.66 13.80
N THR A 148 -47.07 -13.55 14.48
CA THR A 148 -47.64 -14.46 15.48
C THR A 148 -48.26 -13.69 16.66
N VAL A 149 -47.58 -12.66 17.15
CA VAL A 149 -48.09 -11.79 18.21
C VAL A 149 -49.32 -11.02 17.77
N ALA A 150 -49.38 -10.56 16.52
CA ALA A 150 -50.55 -9.88 15.97
C ALA A 150 -51.78 -10.82 15.93
N LEU A 151 -51.61 -12.05 15.43
CA LEU A 151 -52.65 -13.08 15.42
C LEU A 151 -53.16 -13.42 16.82
N LEU A 152 -52.25 -13.57 17.80
CA LEU A 152 -52.63 -13.85 19.18
C LEU A 152 -53.45 -12.72 19.80
N LYS A 153 -53.09 -11.46 19.52
CA LYS A 153 -53.85 -10.30 20.00
C LYS A 153 -55.27 -10.31 19.44
N GLU A 154 -55.43 -10.55 18.14
CA GLU A 154 -56.73 -10.64 17.47
C GLU A 154 -57.60 -11.76 18.05
N LEU A 155 -57.03 -12.95 18.29
CA LEU A 155 -57.72 -14.08 18.92
C LEU A 155 -58.18 -13.79 20.35
N ILE A 156 -57.37 -13.05 21.13
CA ILE A 156 -57.72 -12.65 22.50
C ILE A 156 -58.87 -11.64 22.50
N GLU A 157 -58.85 -10.69 21.55
CA GLU A 157 -59.89 -9.67 21.43
C GLU A 157 -61.23 -10.28 20.98
N ASN A 158 -61.20 -11.21 20.04
CA ASN A 158 -62.38 -11.97 19.60
C ASN A 158 -62.98 -12.89 20.68
N LYS A 159 -62.20 -13.31 21.69
CA LYS A 159 -62.71 -14.09 22.84
C LYS A 159 -63.37 -13.25 23.93
N LYS A 160 -63.20 -11.92 23.90
CA LYS A 160 -63.79 -10.99 24.89
C LYS A 160 -65.15 -10.43 24.47
N ASN A 161 -65.54 -10.61 23.20
CA ASN A 161 -66.85 -10.28 22.64
C ASN A 161 -67.73 -11.53 22.57
#